data_AF-A0A1N6H052-F1
#
_entry.id   AF-A0A1N6H052-F1
#
_cell.length_a   1.000
_cell.length_b   1.000
_cell.length_c   1.000
_cell.angle_alpha   90.00
_cell.angle_beta   90.00
_cell.angle_gamma   90.00
#
_symmetry.space_group_name_H-M   'P 1'
#
loop_
_entity.id
_entity.type
_entity.pdbx_description
1 polymer ?
#
loop_
_entity_poly.entity_id
_entity_poly.type
_entity_poly.pdbx_seq_one_letter_code
_entity_poly.pdbx_strand_id
1 'polypeptide(L)'
;MYTFVNVFLVILTTIACTIFFKVFINLVSMYYETLLLHEAIRLLLISIRQSRQHTQQSLSIESGISRQFISQMECGKRVPSLDTLSQLSIALKTNISSLMVELDRIYQHLFRQRQAKQIEKIEEFSAQSAAEPRNLGLQYIRNAKGFHQP
;
A
#
# COMPACT_ATOMS: atom_id res chain seq x y z
N MET A 1 14.89 -7.22 -46.99
CA MET A 1 13.94 -6.15 -46.58
C MET A 1 13.01 -6.61 -45.46
N TYR A 2 12.30 -7.75 -45.60
CA TYR A 2 11.39 -8.28 -44.57
C TYR A 2 12.02 -8.58 -43.19
N THR A 3 13.27 -9.05 -43.16
CA THR A 3 13.99 -9.31 -41.91
C THR A 3 14.24 -8.04 -41.10
N PHE A 4 14.59 -6.95 -41.78
CA PHE A 4 14.85 -5.66 -41.15
C PHE A 4 13.58 -5.05 -40.53
N VAL A 5 12.45 -5.13 -41.24
CA VAL A 5 11.15 -4.62 -40.78
C VAL A 5 10.65 -5.39 -39.53
N ASN A 6 10.81 -6.71 -39.50
CA ASN A 6 10.42 -7.53 -38.35
C ASN A 6 11.27 -7.25 -37.10
N VAL A 7 12.58 -7.08 -37.26
CA VAL A 7 13.47 -6.75 -36.13
C VAL A 7 13.10 -5.38 -35.54
N PHE A 8 12.83 -4.39 -36.39
CA PHE A 8 12.38 -3.07 -35.93
C PHE A 8 11.05 -3.13 -35.17
N LEU A 9 10.07 -3.90 -35.67
CA LEU A 9 8.77 -4.07 -35.02
C LEU A 9 8.87 -4.76 -33.65
N VAL A 10 9.74 -5.76 -33.51
CA VAL A 10 9.98 -6.45 -32.22
C VAL A 10 10.63 -5.53 -31.20
N ILE A 11 11.60 -4.71 -31.62
CA ILE A 11 12.24 -3.72 -30.75
C ILE A 11 11.23 -2.65 -30.31
N LEU A 12 10.40 -2.16 -31.23
CA LEU A 12 9.40 -1.15 -30.93
C LEU A 12 8.34 -1.67 -29.94
N THR A 13 7.90 -2.93 -30.10
CA THR A 13 6.91 -3.56 -29.20
C THR A 13 7.47 -3.88 -27.83
N THR A 14 8.74 -4.31 -27.72
CA THR A 14 9.40 -4.55 -26.42
C THR A 14 9.68 -3.27 -25.66
N ILE A 15 10.13 -2.20 -26.33
CA ILE A 15 10.29 -0.87 -25.71
C ILE A 15 8.94 -0.33 -25.25
N ALA A 16 7.90 -0.39 -26.08
CA ALA A 16 6.57 0.07 -25.70
C ALA A 16 6.01 -0.72 -24.49
N CYS A 17 6.19 -2.05 -24.47
CA CYS A 17 5.76 -2.91 -23.36
C CYS A 17 6.49 -2.59 -22.05
N THR A 18 7.81 -2.37 -22.09
CA THR A 18 8.59 -2.03 -20.90
C THR A 18 8.26 -0.66 -20.35
N ILE A 19 8.07 0.35 -21.21
CA ILE A 19 7.62 1.69 -20.80
C ILE A 19 6.23 1.61 -20.17
N PHE A 20 5.29 0.91 -20.82
CA PHE A 20 3.94 0.74 -20.30
C PHE A 20 3.93 0.02 -18.95
N PHE A 21 4.70 -1.06 -18.81
CA PHE A 21 4.86 -1.80 -17.55
C PHE A 21 5.48 -0.94 -16.45
N LYS A 22 6.52 -0.14 -16.76
CA LYS A 22 7.17 0.76 -15.79
C LYS A 22 6.21 1.86 -15.33
N VAL A 23 5.46 2.47 -16.25
CA VAL A 23 4.43 3.49 -15.92
C VAL A 23 3.35 2.87 -15.05
N PHE A 24 2.85 1.68 -15.40
CA PHE A 24 1.84 0.97 -14.63
C PHE A 24 2.33 0.63 -13.22
N ILE A 25 3.53 0.07 -13.08
CA ILE A 25 4.15 -0.23 -11.77
C ILE A 25 4.35 1.05 -10.95
N ASN A 26 4.81 2.16 -11.56
CA ASN A 26 4.95 3.43 -10.86
C ASN A 26 3.60 4.01 -10.40
N LEU A 27 2.56 3.88 -11.21
CA LEU A 27 1.22 4.39 -10.91
C LEU A 27 0.58 3.61 -9.76
N VAL A 28 0.78 2.29 -9.78
CA VAL A 28 0.40 1.38 -8.70
C VAL A 28 1.22 1.68 -7.43
N SER A 29 2.55 1.84 -7.55
CA SER A 29 3.44 2.22 -6.46
C SER A 29 3.05 3.57 -5.83
N MET A 30 2.72 4.57 -6.65
CA MET A 30 2.25 5.88 -6.21
C MET A 30 0.94 5.78 -5.43
N TYR A 31 0.00 4.95 -5.89
CA TYR A 31 -1.28 4.73 -5.20
C TYR A 31 -1.10 3.95 -3.88
N TYR A 32 -0.08 3.10 -3.79
CA TYR A 32 0.26 2.40 -2.54
C TYR A 32 0.88 3.33 -1.50
N GLU A 33 1.71 4.28 -1.92
CA GLU A 33 2.34 5.26 -1.05
C GLU A 33 1.31 6.19 -0.39
N THR A 34 0.31 6.63 -1.15
CA THR A 34 -0.78 7.46 -0.59
C THR A 34 -1.55 6.70 0.48
N LEU A 35 -1.86 5.41 0.29
CA LEU A 35 -2.59 4.62 1.28
C LEU A 35 -1.83 4.46 2.60
N LEU A 36 -0.50 4.36 2.55
CA LEU A 36 0.34 4.21 3.76
C LEU A 36 0.43 5.52 4.53
N LEU A 37 0.55 6.64 3.81
CA LEU A 37 0.51 7.99 4.40
C LEU A 37 -0.82 8.30 5.07
N HIS A 38 -1.94 7.92 4.45
CA HIS A 38 -3.28 8.08 5.03
C HIS A 38 -3.39 7.38 6.40
N GLU A 39 -2.89 6.15 6.50
CA GLU A 39 -2.92 5.40 7.76
C GLU A 39 -1.99 6.01 8.82
N ALA A 40 -0.79 6.44 8.42
CA ALA A 40 0.15 7.08 9.34
C ALA A 40 -0.43 8.36 9.96
N ILE A 41 -1.01 9.24 9.12
CA ILE A 41 -1.64 10.49 9.58
C ILE A 41 -2.85 10.21 10.47
N ARG A 42 -3.66 9.20 10.11
CA ARG A 42 -4.80 8.77 10.93
C ARG A 42 -4.35 8.38 12.34
N LEU A 43 -3.36 7.51 12.46
CA LEU A 43 -2.85 7.04 13.76
C LEU A 43 -2.24 8.17 14.58
N LEU A 44 -1.47 9.04 13.93
CA LEU A 44 -0.89 10.23 14.55
C LEU A 44 -1.97 11.15 15.14
N LEU A 45 -2.98 11.48 14.34
CA LEU A 45 -4.02 12.42 14.76
C LEU A 45 -4.84 11.85 15.92
N ILE A 46 -5.22 10.57 15.85
CA ILE A 46 -5.97 9.89 16.92
C ILE A 46 -5.15 9.85 18.21
N SER A 47 -3.88 9.43 18.13
CA SER A 47 -3.02 9.27 19.31
C SER A 47 -2.80 10.59 20.03
N ILE A 48 -2.41 11.66 19.31
CA ILE A 48 -2.19 12.97 19.92
C ILE A 48 -3.50 13.52 20.47
N ARG A 49 -4.60 13.47 19.70
CA ARG A 49 -5.89 13.99 20.15
C ARG A 49 -6.36 13.32 21.44
N GLN A 50 -6.27 11.99 21.53
CA GLN A 50 -6.69 11.23 22.71
C GLN A 50 -5.77 11.49 23.90
N SER A 51 -4.45 11.59 23.70
CA SER A 51 -3.50 11.92 24.77
C SER A 51 -3.77 13.30 25.40
N ARG A 52 -4.33 14.22 24.61
CA ARG A 52 -4.72 15.58 25.02
C ARG A 52 -6.18 15.68 25.48
N GLN A 53 -6.89 14.55 25.56
CA GLN A 53 -8.32 14.47 25.94
C GLN A 53 -9.25 15.31 25.05
N HIS A 54 -8.86 15.60 23.82
CA HIS A 54 -9.72 16.29 22.87
C HIS A 54 -10.77 15.35 22.30
N THR A 55 -12.02 15.80 22.22
CA THR A 55 -13.01 15.22 21.30
C THR A 55 -12.79 15.77 19.89
N GLN A 56 -13.29 15.09 18.85
CA GLN A 56 -13.27 15.62 17.48
C GLN A 56 -13.95 17.00 17.38
N GLN A 57 -15.01 17.22 18.18
CA GLN A 57 -15.71 18.50 18.23
C GLN A 57 -14.85 19.58 18.89
N SER A 58 -14.19 19.29 20.02
CA SER A 58 -13.31 20.27 20.66
C SER A 58 -12.13 20.64 19.78
N LEU A 59 -11.52 19.65 19.10
CA LEU A 59 -10.42 19.90 18.18
C LEU A 59 -10.88 20.72 16.97
N SER A 60 -12.10 20.48 16.47
CA SER A 60 -12.71 21.28 15.41
C SER A 60 -12.82 22.74 15.80
N ILE A 61 -13.30 23.02 17.01
CA ILE A 61 -13.45 24.37 17.53
C ILE A 61 -12.09 25.05 17.69
N GLU A 62 -11.11 24.35 18.28
CA GLU A 62 -9.79 24.94 18.58
C GLU A 62 -8.92 25.14 17.32
N SER A 63 -9.08 24.30 16.30
CA SER A 63 -8.33 24.40 15.04
C SER A 63 -9.03 25.22 13.95
N GLY A 64 -10.33 25.49 14.09
CA GLY A 64 -11.15 26.07 13.01
C GLY A 64 -11.41 25.11 11.84
N ILE A 65 -10.98 23.85 11.95
CA ILE A 65 -11.19 22.81 10.93
C ILE A 65 -12.55 22.15 11.19
N SER A 66 -13.29 21.82 10.14
CA SER A 66 -14.61 21.19 10.33
C SER A 66 -14.49 19.81 11.00
N ARG A 67 -15.39 19.53 11.96
CA ARG A 67 -15.47 18.22 12.62
C ARG A 67 -15.60 17.06 11.62
N GLN A 68 -16.34 17.27 10.52
CA GLN A 68 -16.45 16.29 9.45
C GLN A 68 -15.08 15.98 8.83
N PHE A 69 -14.27 17.00 8.52
CA PHE A 69 -12.95 16.79 7.94
C PHE A 69 -12.01 16.05 8.92
N ILE A 70 -12.05 16.39 10.21
CA ILE A 70 -11.33 15.65 11.26
C ILE A 70 -11.75 14.17 11.29
N SER A 71 -13.06 13.89 11.26
CA SER A 71 -13.56 12.52 11.19
C SER A 71 -13.09 11.79 9.94
N GLN A 72 -13.08 12.44 8.77
CA GLN A 72 -12.60 11.82 7.52
C GLN A 72 -11.10 11.51 7.58
N MET A 73 -10.28 12.36 8.21
CA MET A 73 -8.87 12.09 8.47
C MET A 73 -8.69 10.90 9.42
N GLU A 74 -9.45 10.85 10.52
CA GLU A 74 -9.40 9.72 11.48
C GLU A 74 -9.97 8.40 10.92
N CYS A 75 -10.71 8.47 9.81
CA CYS A 75 -11.13 7.30 9.04
C CYS A 75 -10.17 6.95 7.88
N GLY A 76 -9.08 7.71 7.69
CA GLY A 76 -8.12 7.49 6.59
C GLY A 76 -8.67 7.85 5.20
N LYS A 77 -9.79 8.57 5.13
CA LYS A 77 -10.45 8.92 3.86
C LYS A 77 -9.89 10.19 3.23
N ARG A 78 -9.25 11.04 4.03
CA ARG A 78 -8.61 12.28 3.55
C ARG A 78 -7.29 12.52 4.25
N VAL A 79 -6.39 13.16 3.53
CA VAL A 79 -5.12 13.67 4.04
C VAL A 79 -5.19 15.19 4.14
N PRO A 80 -4.74 15.78 5.26
CA PRO A 80 -4.64 17.22 5.41
C PRO A 80 -3.56 17.81 4.48
N SER A 81 -3.73 19.08 4.09
CA SER A 81 -2.63 19.85 3.51
C SER A 81 -1.60 20.21 4.58
N LEU A 82 -0.44 20.72 4.17
CA LEU A 82 0.57 21.22 5.10
C LEU A 82 0.02 22.35 6.00
N ASP A 83 -0.76 23.27 5.42
CA ASP A 83 -1.41 24.35 6.17
C ASP A 83 -2.37 23.80 7.22
N THR A 84 -3.15 22.78 6.86
CA THR A 84 -4.05 22.12 7.80
C THR A 84 -3.29 21.38 8.91
N LEU A 85 -2.17 20.72 8.60
CA LEU A 85 -1.29 20.12 9.60
C LEU A 85 -0.71 21.18 10.55
N SER A 86 -0.33 22.34 10.02
CA SER A 86 0.13 23.47 10.82
C SER A 86 -0.95 23.96 11.79
N GLN A 87 -2.18 24.16 11.31
CA GLN A 87 -3.34 24.53 12.15
C GLN A 87 -3.62 23.48 13.23
N LEU A 88 -3.60 22.20 12.88
CA LEU A 88 -3.77 21.11 13.85
C LEU A 88 -2.66 21.10 14.89
N SER A 89 -1.40 21.37 14.49
CA SER A 89 -0.28 21.40 15.43
C SER A 89 -0.45 22.47 16.50
N ILE A 90 -0.91 23.66 16.09
CA ILE A 90 -1.21 24.78 17.00
C ILE A 90 -2.34 24.40 17.95
N ALA A 91 -3.45 23.88 17.42
CA ALA A 91 -4.61 23.48 18.24
C ALA A 91 -4.29 22.33 19.22
N LEU A 92 -3.42 21.39 18.82
CA LEU A 92 -2.95 20.29 19.66
C LEU A 92 -1.81 20.71 20.62
N LYS A 93 -1.48 22.00 20.67
CA LYS A 93 -0.43 22.58 21.53
C LYS A 93 0.91 21.87 21.35
N THR A 94 1.26 21.65 20.09
CA THR A 94 2.54 21.09 19.66
C THR A 94 3.13 21.97 18.57
N ASN A 95 4.36 21.65 18.14
CA ASN A 95 4.97 22.29 17.00
C ASN A 95 4.90 21.35 15.77
N ILE A 96 4.82 21.94 14.58
CA ILE A 96 4.70 21.17 13.33
C ILE A 96 5.88 20.21 13.14
N SER A 97 7.10 20.61 13.51
CA SER A 97 8.30 19.78 13.38
C SER A 97 8.22 18.50 14.21
N SER A 98 7.76 18.59 15.46
CA SER A 98 7.55 17.45 16.35
C SER A 98 6.47 16.53 15.83
N LEU A 99 5.41 17.11 15.25
CA LEU A 99 4.33 16.34 14.62
C LEU A 99 4.83 15.60 13.37
N MET A 100 5.72 16.21 12.58
CA MET A 100 6.37 15.56 11.43
C MET A 100 7.35 14.46 11.82
N VAL A 101 8.13 14.65 12.89
CA VAL A 101 9.02 13.60 13.41
C VAL A 101 8.20 12.38 13.86
N GLU A 102 7.09 12.60 14.55
CA GLU A 102 6.23 11.50 14.97
C GLU A 102 5.52 10.83 13.79
N LEU A 103 5.09 11.62 12.79
CA LEU A 103 4.55 11.10 11.53
C LEU A 103 5.53 10.16 10.83
N ASP A 104 6.79 10.60 10.68
CA ASP A 104 7.83 9.79 10.03
C ASP A 104 8.07 8.50 10.79
N ARG A 105 8.18 8.54 12.12
CA ARG A 105 8.31 7.32 12.96
C ARG A 105 7.19 6.32 12.71
N ILE A 106 5.94 6.78 12.73
CA ILE A 106 4.77 5.93 12.49
C ILE A 106 4.81 5.36 11.07
N TYR A 107 5.09 6.20 10.08
CA TYR A 107 5.18 5.79 8.68
C TYR A 107 6.26 4.72 8.48
N GLN A 108 7.47 4.92 9.00
CA GLN A 108 8.57 3.94 8.92
C GLN A 108 8.18 2.61 9.57
N HIS A 109 7.48 2.66 10.72
CA HIS A 109 7.00 1.47 11.39
C HIS A 109 5.98 0.70 10.54
N LEU A 110 4.97 1.39 10.01
CA LEU A 110 3.95 0.79 9.13
C LEU A 110 4.57 0.21 7.86
N PHE A 111 5.52 0.92 7.27
CA PHE A 111 6.25 0.50 6.08
C PHE A 111 7.00 -0.81 6.34
N ARG A 112 7.76 -0.88 7.44
CA ARG A 112 8.48 -2.10 7.88
C ARG A 112 7.52 -3.26 8.11
N GLN A 113 6.42 -3.04 8.83
CA GLN A 113 5.43 -4.09 9.08
C GLN A 113 4.80 -4.63 7.80
N ARG A 114 4.46 -3.77 6.84
CA ARG A 114 3.88 -4.21 5.57
C ARG A 114 4.86 -4.99 4.72
N GLN A 115 6.14 -4.60 4.68
CA GLN A 115 7.15 -5.37 3.96
C GLN A 115 7.33 -6.76 4.56
N ALA A 116 7.43 -6.89 5.88
CA ALA A 116 7.55 -8.18 6.55
C ALA A 116 6.38 -9.11 6.22
N LYS A 117 5.14 -8.61 6.27
CA LYS A 117 3.95 -9.39 5.90
C LYS A 117 3.92 -9.80 4.42
N GLN A 118 4.42 -8.96 3.51
CA GLN A 118 4.49 -9.33 2.10
C GLN A 118 5.53 -10.44 1.86
N ILE A 119 6.68 -10.35 2.53
CA ILE A 119 7.74 -11.38 2.46
C ILE A 119 7.23 -12.69 3.04
N GLU A 120 6.62 -12.69 4.22
CA GLU A 120 6.02 -13.89 4.83
C GLU A 120 4.97 -14.52 3.91
N LYS A 121 4.12 -13.71 3.28
CA LYS A 121 3.09 -14.21 2.35
C LYS A 121 3.69 -14.77 1.05
N ILE A 122 4.79 -14.21 0.56
CA ILE A 122 5.53 -14.73 -0.59
C ILE A 122 6.22 -16.04 -0.22
N GLU A 123 6.85 -16.11 0.95
CA GLU A 123 7.50 -17.31 1.46
C GLU A 123 6.49 -18.44 1.68
N GLU A 124 5.33 -18.14 2.28
CA GLU A 124 4.24 -19.09 2.49
C GLU A 124 3.64 -19.60 1.16
N PHE A 125 3.42 -18.70 0.19
CA PHE A 125 2.99 -19.07 -1.16
C PHE A 125 4.04 -19.92 -1.91
N SER A 126 5.33 -19.61 -1.73
CA SER A 126 6.43 -20.38 -2.32
C SER A 126 6.61 -21.75 -1.68
N ALA A 127 6.42 -21.85 -0.35
CA ALA A 127 6.49 -23.10 0.41
C ALA A 127 5.31 -24.02 0.06
N GLN A 128 4.10 -23.45 -0.12
CA GLN A 128 2.93 -24.19 -0.58
C GLN A 128 3.09 -24.69 -2.03
N SER A 129 3.68 -23.89 -2.92
CA SER A 129 3.98 -24.30 -4.30
C SER A 129 5.10 -25.36 -4.38
N ALA A 130 6.10 -25.30 -3.50
CA ALA A 130 7.18 -26.29 -3.42
C ALA A 130 6.75 -27.60 -2.75
N ALA A 131 5.75 -27.55 -1.86
CA ALA A 131 5.15 -28.71 -1.23
C ALA A 131 4.08 -29.41 -2.09
N GLU A 132 3.73 -28.87 -3.26
CA GLU A 132 2.80 -29.49 -4.23
C GLU A 132 3.58 -30.41 -5.20
N PRO A 133 3.61 -31.74 -4.98
CA PRO A 133 4.45 -32.62 -5.77
C PRO A 133 3.73 -32.97 -7.06
N ARG A 134 3.99 -32.27 -8.18
CA ARG A 134 3.63 -32.68 -9.57
C ARG A 134 2.35 -33.53 -9.67
N ASN A 135 1.24 -33.11 -9.07
CA ASN A 135 0.05 -33.97 -8.95
C ASN A 135 -0.74 -34.07 -10.27
N LEU A 136 -0.55 -33.15 -11.21
CA LEU A 136 -1.10 -33.28 -12.57
C LEU A 136 -0.42 -34.40 -13.38
N GLY A 137 0.88 -34.64 -13.14
CA GLY A 137 1.68 -35.63 -13.88
C GLY A 137 1.39 -37.08 -13.48
N LEU A 138 0.90 -37.31 -12.26
CA LEU A 138 0.58 -38.67 -11.80
C LEU A 138 -0.92 -38.95 -11.84
N GLN A 139 -1.76 -37.90 -11.95
CA GLN A 139 -3.21 -38.06 -12.13
C GLN A 139 -3.57 -38.76 -13.44
N TYR A 140 -2.87 -38.48 -14.55
CA TYR A 140 -3.12 -39.20 -15.81
C TYR A 140 -2.75 -40.68 -15.71
N ILE A 141 -1.70 -41.03 -14.95
CA ILE A 141 -1.29 -42.44 -14.74
C ILE A 141 -2.30 -43.17 -13.84
N ARG A 142 -2.78 -42.50 -12.79
CA ARG A 142 -3.79 -43.06 -11.88
C ARG A 142 -5.14 -43.24 -12.58
N ASN A 143 -5.52 -42.30 -13.45
CA ASN A 143 -6.77 -42.35 -14.19
C ASN A 143 -6.70 -43.29 -15.41
N ALA A 144 -5.54 -43.45 -16.05
CA ALA A 144 -5.36 -44.40 -17.15
C ALA A 144 -5.30 -45.87 -16.70
N LYS A 145 -4.88 -46.14 -15.45
CA LYS A 145 -4.92 -47.49 -14.87
C LYS A 145 -6.34 -48.00 -14.55
N GLY A 146 -7.37 -47.17 -14.73
CA GLY A 146 -8.78 -47.55 -14.55
C GLY A 146 -9.48 -48.12 -15.80
N PHE A 147 -8.81 -48.24 -16.95
CA PHE A 147 -9.46 -48.62 -18.23
C PHE A 147 -9.08 -49.99 -18.80
N HIS A 148 -8.36 -50.84 -18.04
CA HIS A 148 -8.13 -52.22 -18.44
C HIS A 148 -8.30 -53.18 -17.25
N GLN A 149 -9.54 -53.60 -17.04
CA GLN A 149 -9.83 -54.97 -16.61
C GLN A 149 -10.83 -55.54 -17.64
N PRO A 150 -10.53 -56.71 -18.26
CA PRO A 150 -11.41 -57.37 -19.23
C PRO A 150 -12.69 -57.92 -18.57
#